data_AF-A0A3P7LP81-F1
#
_entry.id   AF-A0A3P7LP81-F1
#
_cell.length_a   1.000
_cell.length_b   1.000
_cell.length_c   1.000
_cell.angle_alpha   90.00
_cell.angle_beta   90.00
_cell.angle_gamma   90.00
#
_symmetry.space_group_name_H-M   'P 1'
#
loop_
_entity.id
_entity.type
_entity.pdbx_description
1 polymer ?
#
loop_
_entity_poly.entity_id
_entity_poly.type
_entity_poly.pdbx_seq_one_letter_code
_entity_poly.pdbx_strand_id
1 'polypeptide(L)'
;MPVKLDALRYNYSYQPDWSSTWREEPCNCAPAGYGGLIPYFDPAYYPQEFVQLNEQNRLRCVASVYANPSMYSLNNATSPCLNH
;
A
#
# COMPACT_ATOMS: atom_id res chain seq x y z
N MET A 1 16.14 3.01 16.70
CA MET A 1 15.02 2.28 17.33
C MET A 1 13.90 2.19 16.31
N PRO A 2 13.39 1.01 15.93
CA PRO A 2 12.25 0.94 15.01
C PRO A 2 11.05 1.60 15.67
N VAL A 3 10.56 2.70 15.09
CA VAL A 3 9.35 3.37 15.55
C VAL A 3 8.20 2.42 15.23
N LYS A 4 7.53 1.89 16.26
CA LYS A 4 6.30 1.11 16.06
C LYS A 4 5.29 2.01 15.35
N LEU A 5 4.75 1.56 14.22
CA LEU A 5 3.75 2.32 13.45
C LEU A 5 2.53 2.73 14.31
N ASP A 6 2.25 2.02 15.42
CA ASP A 6 1.19 2.36 16.37
C ASP A 6 1.39 3.71 17.10
N ALA A 7 2.61 4.26 17.11
CA ALA A 7 2.90 5.57 17.69
C ALA A 7 2.65 6.73 16.71
N LEU A 8 2.30 6.44 15.46
CA LEU A 8 1.92 7.43 14.47
C LEU A 8 0.46 7.85 14.68
N ARG A 9 0.24 9.12 15.03
CA ARG A 9 -1.11 9.74 14.96
C ARG A 9 -1.58 9.58 13.52
N TYR A 10 -2.64 8.80 13.27
CA TYR A 10 -3.13 8.38 11.95
C TYR A 10 -2.28 7.27 11.30
N ASN A 11 -2.56 6.04 11.72
CA ASN A 11 -1.85 4.81 11.33
C ASN A 11 -2.30 4.25 9.97
N TYR A 12 -2.38 5.11 8.96
CA TYR A 12 -2.68 4.66 7.61
C TYR A 12 -1.47 3.96 6.99
N SER A 13 -1.76 2.93 6.21
CA SER A 13 -0.76 2.18 5.47
C SER A 13 -1.22 1.94 4.04
N TYR A 14 -0.26 1.75 3.14
CA TYR A 14 -0.57 1.28 1.79
C TYR A 14 -0.86 -0.21 1.81
N GLN A 15 -1.95 -0.56 1.13
CA GLN A 15 -2.40 -1.91 0.88
C GLN A 15 -2.72 -2.05 -0.61
N PRO A 16 -2.78 -3.28 -1.15
CA PRO A 16 -3.32 -3.49 -2.48
C PRO A 16 -4.69 -2.83 -2.58
N ASP A 17 -4.95 -2.15 -3.69
CA ASP A 17 -6.26 -1.59 -3.93
C ASP A 17 -7.24 -2.71 -4.28
N TRP A 18 -7.84 -3.30 -3.25
CA TRP A 18 -8.80 -4.39 -3.33
C TRP A 18 -10.01 -4.08 -4.23
N SER A 19 -10.30 -2.79 -4.48
CA SER A 19 -11.37 -2.38 -5.39
C SER A 19 -11.01 -2.54 -6.87
N SER A 20 -9.72 -2.72 -7.18
CA SER A 20 -9.16 -2.84 -8.53
C SER A 20 -8.44 -4.16 -8.81
N THR A 21 -8.06 -4.94 -7.78
CA THR A 21 -7.27 -6.18 -7.98
C THR A 21 -7.92 -7.22 -8.89
N TRP A 22 -9.26 -7.21 -9.00
CA TRP A 22 -10.05 -8.09 -9.85
C TRP A 22 -10.20 -7.59 -11.31
N ARG A 23 -9.68 -6.41 -11.63
CA ARG A 23 -9.78 -5.79 -12.96
C ARG A 23 -8.53 -6.07 -13.80
N GLU A 24 -8.69 -5.98 -15.12
CA GLU A 24 -7.60 -6.10 -16.11
C GLU A 24 -6.82 -4.77 -16.23
N GLU A 25 -6.24 -4.32 -15.13
CA GLU A 25 -5.38 -3.14 -15.04
C GLU A 25 -4.19 -3.42 -14.11
N PRO A 26 -3.05 -2.72 -14.22
CA PRO A 26 -1.91 -2.95 -13.32
C PRO A 26 -2.29 -2.85 -11.85
N CYS A 27 -1.77 -3.76 -11.01
CA CYS A 27 -2.08 -3.71 -9.58
C CYS A 27 -1.60 -2.37 -8.99
N ASN A 28 -2.49 -1.73 -8.24
CA ASN A 28 -2.18 -0.49 -7.55
C ASN A 28 -2.31 -0.67 -6.03
N CYS A 29 -1.83 0.32 -5.28
CA CYS A 29 -2.01 0.40 -3.85
C CYS A 29 -2.76 1.67 -3.44
N ALA A 30 -3.61 1.52 -2.44
CA ALA A 30 -4.40 2.59 -1.85
C ALA A 30 -4.15 2.68 -0.33
N PRO A 31 -4.32 3.87 0.28
CA PRO A 31 -4.23 4.02 1.72
C PRO A 31 -5.39 3.31 2.42
N ALA A 32 -5.10 2.62 3.52
CA ALA A 32 -6.06 1.88 4.32
C ALA A 32 -5.98 2.27 5.80
N GLY A 33 -7.13 2.19 6.48
CA GLY A 33 -7.33 2.61 7.88
C GLY A 33 -6.70 1.73 8.96
N TYR A 34 -5.81 0.81 8.60
CA TYR A 34 -5.20 -0.14 9.51
C TYR A 34 -3.69 -0.22 9.29
N GLY A 35 -2.98 -0.58 10.36
CA GLY A 35 -1.52 -0.71 10.35
C GLY A 35 -1.05 -1.76 9.35
N GLY A 36 -0.06 -1.39 8.53
CA GLY A 36 0.55 -2.24 7.51
C GLY A 36 2.02 -1.93 7.37
N LEU A 37 2.71 -2.68 6.51
CA LEU A 37 4.17 -2.62 6.37
C LEU A 37 4.68 -1.25 5.89
N ILE A 38 3.90 -0.58 5.04
CA ILE A 38 4.31 0.64 4.35
C ILE A 38 3.40 1.78 4.77
N PRO A 39 3.92 2.84 5.41
CA PRO A 39 3.10 3.93 5.91
C PRO A 39 2.55 4.80 4.77
N TYR A 40 1.34 5.33 5.00
CA TYR A 40 0.78 6.45 4.26
C TYR A 40 0.67 7.67 5.19
N PHE A 41 1.22 8.79 4.76
CA PHE A 41 1.22 10.03 5.51
C PHE A 41 0.12 10.95 5.00
N ASP A 42 -1.00 11.01 5.73
CA ASP A 42 -2.14 11.85 5.37
C ASP A 42 -1.75 13.35 5.35
N PRO A 43 -1.91 14.07 4.23
CA PRO A 43 -1.61 15.50 4.13
C PRO A 43 -2.35 16.39 5.13
N ALA A 44 -3.49 15.95 5.67
CA ALA A 44 -4.22 16.69 6.70
C ALA A 44 -3.53 16.66 8.07
N TYR A 45 -2.62 15.70 8.30
CA TYR A 45 -2.04 15.43 9.63
C TYR A 45 -0.52 15.40 9.65
N TYR A 46 0.13 15.25 8.50
CA TYR A 46 1.58 15.14 8.38
C TYR A 46 2.21 16.32 7.63
N PRO A 47 3.43 16.74 8.02
CA PRO A 47 4.22 17.72 7.27
C PRO A 47 4.48 17.30 5.83
N GLN A 48 4.68 18.27 4.94
CA GLN A 48 4.82 18.04 3.50
C GLN A 48 6.01 17.14 3.16
N GLU A 49 7.08 17.16 3.96
CA GLU A 49 8.27 16.33 3.78
C GLU A 49 7.94 14.84 3.88
N PHE A 50 7.00 14.46 4.76
CA PHE A 50 6.53 13.08 4.87
C PHE A 50 5.54 12.74 3.76
N VAL A 51 4.64 13.65 3.41
CA VAL A 51 3.69 13.46 2.31
C VAL A 51 4.40 13.20 0.98
N GLN A 52 5.55 13.84 0.74
CA GLN A 52 6.38 13.60 -0.45
C GLN A 52 6.90 12.16 -0.55
N LEU A 53 6.99 11.44 0.58
CA LEU A 53 7.37 10.02 0.59
C LEU A 53 6.24 9.09 0.14
N ASN A 54 5.00 9.58 0.07
CA ASN A 54 3.83 8.75 -0.23
C ASN A 54 3.90 8.11 -1.61
N GLU A 55 4.44 8.80 -2.63
CA GLU A 55 4.55 8.21 -3.97
C GLU A 55 5.59 7.10 -3.99
N GLN A 56 6.75 7.31 -3.34
CA GLN A 56 7.76 6.27 -3.19
C GLN A 56 7.20 5.07 -2.40
N ASN A 57 6.42 5.33 -1.34
CA ASN A 57 5.77 4.29 -0.55
C ASN A 57 4.71 3.53 -1.36
N ARG A 58 3.91 4.22 -2.17
CA ARG A 58 2.95 3.59 -3.09
C ARG A 58 3.66 2.64 -4.04
N LEU A 59 4.76 3.07 -4.67
CA LEU A 59 5.56 2.23 -5.56
C LEU A 59 6.18 1.03 -4.84
N ARG A 60 6.64 1.20 -3.58
CA ARG A 60 7.12 0.09 -2.76
C ARG A 60 6.02 -0.94 -2.47
N CYS A 61 4.79 -0.48 -2.23
CA CYS A 61 3.65 -1.36 -2.03
C CYS A 61 3.32 -2.14 -3.30
N VAL A 62 3.28 -1.46 -4.45
CA VAL A 62 3.06 -2.13 -5.74
C VAL A 62 4.16 -3.18 -5.97
N ALA A 63 5.43 -2.82 -5.78
CA ALA A 63 6.54 -3.75 -5.92
C ALA A 63 6.41 -4.96 -4.97
N SER A 64 5.96 -4.78 -3.72
CA SER A 64 5.76 -5.90 -2.79
C SER A 64 4.59 -6.81 -3.20
N VAL A 65 3.53 -6.25 -3.80
CA VAL A 65 2.42 -7.03 -4.36
C VAL A 65 2.89 -7.95 -5.47
N TYR A 66 3.66 -7.44 -6.44
CA TYR A 66 4.19 -8.28 -7.53
C TYR A 66 5.27 -9.25 -7.06
N ALA A 67 6.10 -8.86 -6.08
CA ALA A 67 7.16 -9.72 -5.57
C ALA A 67 6.61 -10.90 -4.74
N ASN A 68 5.52 -10.70 -3.99
CA ASN A 68 4.90 -11.76 -3.20
C ASN A 68 3.37 -11.57 -3.08
N PRO A 69 2.60 -11.87 -4.14
CA PRO A 69 1.15 -11.65 -4.14
C PRO A 69 0.40 -12.50 -3.11
N SER A 70 0.95 -13.69 -2.78
CA SER A 70 0.35 -14.59 -1.79
C SER A 70 0.30 -13.99 -0.37
N MET A 71 1.22 -13.09 -0.03
CA MET A 71 1.19 -12.36 1.24
C MET A 71 -0.09 -11.54 1.40
N TYR A 72 -0.69 -11.13 0.28
CA TYR A 72 -1.92 -10.37 0.19
C TYR A 72 -3.12 -11.25 -0.20
N SER A 73 -3.00 -12.57 -0.15
CA SER A 73 -4.05 -13.49 -0.65
C SER A 73 -4.42 -13.27 -2.12
N LEU A 74 -3.51 -12.69 -2.92
CA LEU A 74 -3.68 -12.49 -4.36
C LEU A 74 -3.03 -13.64 -5.13
N ASN A 75 -3.59 -13.98 -6.28
CA ASN A 75 -3.05 -14.96 -7.21
C ASN A 75 -3.58 -14.69 -8.63
N ASN A 76 -2.92 -15.25 -9.64
CA ASN A 76 -3.26 -14.99 -11.06
C ASN A 76 -4.65 -15.52 -11.47
N ALA A 77 -5.29 -16.39 -10.67
CA ALA A 77 -6.62 -16.91 -10.99
C ALA A 77 -7.75 -15.96 -10.56
N THR A 78 -7.56 -15.20 -9.47
CA THR A 78 -8.58 -14.30 -8.92
C THR A 78 -8.19 -12.82 -9.01
N SER A 79 -6.94 -12.53 -9.35
CA SER A 79 -6.38 -11.17 -9.38
C SER A 79 -5.75 -10.88 -10.74
N PRO A 80 -6.55 -10.54 -11.77
CA PRO A 80 -6.06 -10.27 -13.11
C PRO A 80 -5.03 -9.15 -13.18
N CYS A 81 -5.02 -8.24 -12.18
CA CYS A 81 -4.06 -7.14 -12.13
C CYS A 81 -2.58 -7.60 -12.13
N LEU A 82 -2.31 -8.83 -11.66
CA LEU A 82 -0.96 -9.40 -11.60
C LEU A 82 -0.38 -9.75 -12.97
N ASN A 83 -1.20 -9.73 -14.03
CA ASN A 83 -0.79 -10.06 -15.39
C ASN A 83 -0.27 -8.85 -16.20
N HIS A 84 -0.19 -7.67 -15.57
CA HIS A 84 0.25 -6.41 -16.17
C HIS A 84 1.49 -5.87 -15.48
#